data_AF-A0AAN0X6Y5-F1
#
_entry.id   AF-A0AAN0X6Y5-F1
#
_cell.length_a   1.000
_cell.length_b   1.000
_cell.length_c   1.000
_cell.angle_alpha   90.00
_cell.angle_beta   90.00
_cell.angle_gamma   90.00
#
_symmetry.space_group_name_H-M   'P 1'
#
loop_
_entity.id
_entity.type
_entity.pdbx_description
1 polymer ?
#
loop_
_entity_poly.entity_id
_entity_poly.type
_entity_poly.pdbx_seq_one_letter_code
_entity_poly.pdbx_strand_id
1 'polypeptide(L)'
;GTKDKLNKIVTDMKREGNPNASATETAVKTLIDNTLDKIIEGAKTVSDAIGDASDPIANVAAQNAAGAAGTEVDKLVKGIKTIVDVVLKGVGSANAGDDKKAEDGNTARTAAAGDGEAGKLFTAGAGAAGDANNAKKVAADAAKAVGAVTGADILQAMIKDNGDAAKLATAQNAGAAPKDGAIAGGIALRVMAKGGKFAGPSAAADDAVTAIKGAAISSVTKALDTLTIAIRKTIDVGLKTVKEAMKINANDTPITPEQSAPKGTTNN
;
A
#
# COMPACT_ATOMS: atom_id res chain seq x y z
N GLY A 1 19.68 10.90 -1.84
CA GLY A 1 18.26 11.20 -1.57
C GLY A 1 18.09 12.10 -0.36
N THR A 2 16.88 12.23 0.20
CA THR A 2 16.61 13.06 1.40
C THR A 2 17.42 12.62 2.62
N LYS A 3 17.56 11.30 2.86
CA LYS A 3 18.39 10.72 3.92
C LYS A 3 19.83 11.25 3.89
N ASP A 4 20.48 11.21 2.72
CA ASP A 4 21.87 11.67 2.58
C ASP A 4 22.01 13.18 2.84
N LYS A 5 21.02 13.96 2.41
CA LYS A 5 20.99 15.42 2.66
C LYS A 5 20.84 15.74 4.15
N LEU A 6 20.02 14.98 4.88
CA LEU A 6 19.90 15.15 6.34
C LEU A 6 21.21 14.83 7.06
N ASN A 7 21.89 13.74 6.68
CA ASN A 7 23.22 13.42 7.23
C ASN A 7 24.25 14.50 6.90
N LYS A 8 24.23 15.05 5.67
CA LYS A 8 25.11 16.15 5.28
C LYS A 8 24.89 17.40 6.14
N ILE A 9 23.65 17.77 6.45
CA ILE A 9 23.34 18.90 7.34
C ILE A 9 24.03 18.72 8.70
N VAL A 10 23.95 17.53 9.28
CA VAL A 10 24.60 17.23 10.57
C VAL A 10 26.12 17.38 10.47
N THR A 11 26.73 16.82 9.43
CA THR A 11 28.18 16.93 9.18
C THR A 11 28.62 18.38 9.04
N ASP A 12 27.89 19.18 8.24
CA ASP A 12 28.20 20.59 8.02
C ASP A 12 28.03 21.40 9.33
N MET A 13 26.97 21.16 10.10
CA MET A 13 26.78 21.81 11.42
C MET A 13 27.92 21.52 12.39
N LYS A 14 28.42 20.27 12.44
CA LYS A 14 29.57 19.91 13.28
C LYS A 14 30.85 20.59 12.82
N ARG A 15 31.11 20.62 11.51
CA ARG A 15 32.30 21.26 10.94
C ARG A 15 32.36 22.75 11.29
N GLU A 16 31.22 23.44 11.25
CA GLU A 16 31.14 24.88 11.57
C GLU A 16 30.97 25.17 13.07
N GLY A 17 31.10 24.17 13.95
CA GLY A 17 31.00 24.37 15.39
C GLY A 17 29.63 24.83 15.86
N ASN A 18 28.55 24.46 15.15
CA ASN A 18 27.20 24.87 15.53
C ASN A 18 26.82 24.25 16.90
N PRO A 19 26.41 25.06 17.89
CA PRO A 19 26.11 24.56 19.24
C PRO A 19 24.92 23.59 19.29
N ASN A 20 24.04 23.61 18.29
CA ASN A 20 22.88 22.73 18.19
C ASN A 20 23.17 21.44 17.40
N ALA A 21 24.38 21.24 16.88
CA ALA A 21 24.71 20.10 16.01
C ALA A 21 24.36 18.74 16.65
N SER A 22 24.59 18.56 17.94
CA SER A 22 24.28 17.31 18.66
C SER A 22 22.77 17.06 18.80
N ALA A 23 21.99 18.11 19.06
CA ALA A 23 20.53 18.01 19.11
C ALA A 23 19.95 17.70 17.73
N THR A 24 20.42 18.39 16.70
CA THR A 24 20.05 18.12 15.29
C THR A 24 20.40 16.71 14.89
N GLU A 25 21.61 16.22 15.23
CA GLU A 25 22.03 14.85 14.96
C GLU A 25 21.06 13.83 15.56
N THR A 26 20.64 14.03 16.81
CA THR A 26 19.69 13.15 17.48
C THR A 26 18.33 13.13 16.76
N ALA A 27 17.82 14.30 16.38
CA ALA A 27 16.56 14.41 15.64
C ALA A 27 16.65 13.77 14.24
N VAL A 28 17.75 14.01 13.52
CA VAL A 28 18.02 13.42 12.19
C VAL A 28 18.13 11.91 12.28
N LYS A 29 18.90 11.38 13.23
CA LYS A 29 19.05 9.94 13.46
C LYS A 29 17.70 9.30 13.77
N THR A 30 16.88 9.95 14.60
CA THR A 30 15.52 9.47 14.91
C THR A 30 14.64 9.40 13.66
N LEU A 31 14.64 10.44 12.81
CA LEU A 31 13.88 10.47 11.56
C LEU A 31 14.37 9.40 10.56
N ILE A 32 15.68 9.20 10.47
CA ILE A 32 16.26 8.21 9.57
C ILE A 32 15.90 6.80 10.05
N ASP A 33 16.33 6.44 11.27
CA ASP A 33 16.29 5.06 11.76
C ASP A 33 14.85 4.56 11.98
N ASN A 34 13.97 5.43 12.49
CA ASN A 34 12.61 5.01 12.84
C ASN A 34 11.61 5.17 11.70
N THR A 35 11.93 5.95 10.67
CA THR A 35 11.00 6.29 9.59
C THR A 35 11.58 6.02 8.21
N LEU A 36 12.59 6.78 7.77
CA LEU A 36 13.05 6.70 6.38
C LEU A 36 13.60 5.32 6.04
N ASP A 37 14.35 4.70 6.95
CA ASP A 37 14.96 3.39 6.72
C ASP A 37 13.92 2.29 6.60
N LYS A 38 12.88 2.31 7.45
CA LYS A 38 11.78 1.37 7.37
C LYS A 38 10.95 1.54 6.09
N ILE A 39 10.68 2.78 5.69
CA ILE A 39 9.98 3.05 4.41
C ILE A 39 10.81 2.54 3.24
N ILE A 40 12.13 2.81 3.23
CA ILE A 40 13.04 2.34 2.17
C ILE A 40 13.11 0.81 2.15
N GLU A 41 13.24 0.16 3.30
CA GLU A 41 13.31 -1.30 3.43
C GLU A 41 12.01 -1.97 2.96
N GLY A 42 10.86 -1.46 3.41
CA GLY A 42 9.56 -1.96 2.98
C GLY A 42 9.35 -1.76 1.49
N ALA A 43 9.69 -0.58 0.95
CA ALA A 43 9.57 -0.29 -0.48
C ALA A 43 10.48 -1.18 -1.33
N LYS A 44 11.70 -1.46 -0.87
CA LYS A 44 12.62 -2.39 -1.52
C LYS A 44 12.05 -3.81 -1.52
N THR A 45 11.53 -4.28 -0.38
CA THR A 45 10.89 -5.60 -0.27
C THR A 45 9.71 -5.75 -1.23
N VAL A 46 8.87 -4.72 -1.35
CA VAL A 46 7.78 -4.67 -2.34
C VAL A 46 8.33 -4.69 -3.76
N SER A 47 9.31 -3.85 -4.06
CA SER A 47 9.93 -3.78 -5.39
C SER A 47 10.56 -5.11 -5.81
N ASP A 48 11.21 -5.81 -4.88
CA ASP A 48 11.82 -7.13 -5.13
C ASP A 48 10.76 -8.21 -5.38
N ALA A 49 9.61 -8.14 -4.68
CA ALA A 49 8.49 -9.07 -4.88
C ALA A 49 7.78 -8.85 -6.24
N ILE A 50 7.66 -7.60 -6.69
CA ILE A 50 7.08 -7.25 -7.99
C ILE A 50 8.07 -7.56 -9.13
N GLY A 51 9.36 -7.27 -8.92
CA GLY A 51 10.42 -7.49 -9.89
C GLY A 51 10.17 -6.75 -11.22
N ASP A 52 10.29 -7.49 -12.31
CA ASP A 52 10.14 -7.05 -13.71
C ASP A 52 8.74 -7.30 -14.28
N ALA A 53 7.72 -7.40 -13.43
CA ALA A 53 6.34 -7.64 -13.86
C ALA A 53 5.90 -6.60 -14.91
N SER A 54 5.32 -7.09 -16.01
CA SER A 54 4.87 -6.28 -17.16
C SER A 54 3.40 -6.50 -17.51
N ASP A 55 2.70 -7.34 -16.75
CA ASP A 55 1.27 -7.57 -16.89
C ASP A 55 0.46 -6.29 -16.64
N PRO A 56 -0.73 -6.13 -17.26
CA PRO A 56 -1.62 -5.03 -16.95
C PRO A 56 -2.04 -5.02 -15.47
N ILE A 57 -2.12 -3.84 -14.86
CA ILE A 57 -2.55 -3.66 -13.45
C ILE A 57 -3.93 -4.31 -13.20
N ALA A 58 -4.87 -4.17 -14.12
CA ALA A 58 -6.19 -4.79 -14.02
C ALA A 58 -6.31 -6.03 -14.93
N ASN A 59 -5.40 -7.00 -14.75
CA ASN A 59 -5.34 -8.21 -15.58
C ASN A 59 -6.54 -9.12 -15.30
N VAL A 60 -7.40 -9.31 -16.30
CA VAL A 60 -8.53 -10.25 -16.25
C VAL A 60 -8.27 -11.32 -17.30
N ALA A 61 -8.39 -12.58 -16.90
CA ALA A 61 -8.20 -13.70 -17.82
C ALA A 61 -9.23 -13.68 -18.95
N ALA A 62 -8.89 -14.37 -20.04
CA ALA A 62 -9.80 -14.54 -21.17
C ALA A 62 -11.09 -15.28 -20.76
N GLN A 63 -12.06 -15.29 -21.66
CA GLN A 63 -13.30 -16.05 -21.46
C GLN A 63 -12.99 -17.52 -21.13
N ASN A 64 -13.73 -18.06 -20.18
CA ASN A 64 -13.62 -19.44 -19.70
C ASN A 64 -12.25 -19.81 -19.11
N ALA A 65 -11.47 -18.82 -18.67
CA ALA A 65 -10.17 -19.02 -18.05
C ALA A 65 -10.15 -18.59 -16.58
N ALA A 66 -9.44 -19.38 -15.77
CA ALA A 66 -9.13 -19.04 -14.39
C ALA A 66 -8.14 -17.87 -14.31
N GLY A 67 -8.12 -17.22 -13.16
CA GLY A 67 -7.08 -16.25 -12.81
C GLY A 67 -5.79 -16.95 -12.36
N ALA A 68 -4.81 -16.14 -11.95
CA ALA A 68 -3.55 -16.60 -11.38
C ALA A 68 -3.22 -15.77 -10.13
N ALA A 69 -2.85 -16.43 -9.02
CA ALA A 69 -2.50 -15.78 -7.75
C ALA A 69 -1.37 -14.78 -7.86
N GLY A 70 -0.47 -15.01 -8.81
CA GLY A 70 0.83 -14.38 -8.83
C GLY A 70 1.76 -15.00 -7.78
N THR A 71 2.97 -14.49 -7.73
CA THR A 71 4.04 -14.99 -6.86
C THR A 71 4.35 -13.99 -5.74
N GLU A 72 4.98 -14.47 -4.66
CA GLU A 72 5.55 -13.62 -3.60
C GLU A 72 4.54 -12.69 -2.88
N VAL A 73 3.26 -13.07 -2.83
CA VAL A 73 2.20 -12.29 -2.16
C VAL A 73 2.55 -12.05 -0.69
N ASP A 74 3.19 -13.02 -0.02
CA ASP A 74 3.61 -12.88 1.38
C ASP A 74 4.73 -11.83 1.55
N LYS A 75 5.68 -11.74 0.61
CA LYS A 75 6.71 -10.69 0.62
C LYS A 75 6.12 -9.32 0.33
N LEU A 76 5.17 -9.24 -0.60
CA LEU A 76 4.42 -8.02 -0.87
C LEU A 76 3.71 -7.52 0.41
N VAL A 77 2.98 -8.41 1.09
CA VAL A 77 2.30 -8.09 2.36
C VAL A 77 3.31 -7.62 3.42
N LYS A 78 4.43 -8.33 3.60
CA LYS A 78 5.49 -7.96 4.56
C LYS A 78 6.07 -6.58 4.27
N GLY A 79 6.42 -6.30 3.01
CA GLY A 79 6.98 -5.01 2.62
C GLY A 79 6.02 -3.85 2.83
N ILE A 80 4.75 -4.03 2.46
CA ILE A 80 3.69 -3.03 2.69
C ILE A 80 3.48 -2.83 4.20
N LYS A 81 3.48 -3.91 4.99
CA LYS A 81 3.35 -3.86 6.45
C LYS A 81 4.45 -3.01 7.09
N THR A 82 5.71 -3.18 6.69
CA THR A 82 6.84 -2.38 7.19
C THR A 82 6.61 -0.88 6.98
N ILE A 83 6.01 -0.47 5.86
CA ILE A 83 5.70 0.93 5.59
C ILE A 83 4.48 1.38 6.40
N VAL A 84 3.37 0.62 6.35
CA VAL A 84 2.08 0.97 6.95
C VAL A 84 2.17 1.07 8.48
N ASP A 85 2.92 0.18 9.14
CA ASP A 85 3.12 0.20 10.60
C ASP A 85 3.84 1.48 11.07
N VAL A 86 4.58 2.14 10.17
CA VAL A 86 5.26 3.43 10.44
C VAL A 86 4.33 4.61 10.18
N VAL A 87 3.57 4.60 9.08
CA VAL A 87 2.90 5.82 8.58
C VAL A 87 1.39 5.88 8.85
N LEU A 88 0.76 4.77 9.22
CA LEU A 88 -0.71 4.65 9.40
C LEU A 88 -1.11 3.94 10.70
N LYS A 89 -0.25 3.94 11.72
CA LYS A 89 -0.56 3.33 13.01
C LYS A 89 -1.85 3.89 13.60
N GLY A 90 -2.83 3.02 13.84
CA GLY A 90 -4.14 3.39 14.41
C GLY A 90 -5.10 4.07 13.42
N VAL A 91 -4.81 4.06 12.11
CA VAL A 91 -5.66 4.64 11.08
C VAL A 91 -6.20 3.54 10.16
N GLY A 92 -7.52 3.54 9.93
CA GLY A 92 -8.22 2.52 9.17
C GLY A 92 -8.50 1.24 9.97
N SER A 93 -9.21 0.31 9.36
CA SER A 93 -9.56 -0.98 9.97
C SER A 93 -9.50 -2.11 8.94
N ALA A 94 -8.81 -3.19 9.29
CA ALA A 94 -8.79 -4.41 8.49
C ALA A 94 -10.17 -5.10 8.38
N ASN A 95 -11.11 -4.74 9.26
CA ASN A 95 -12.47 -5.28 9.31
C ASN A 95 -13.52 -4.26 8.83
N ALA A 96 -13.11 -3.25 8.05
CA ALA A 96 -13.99 -2.19 7.57
C ALA A 96 -15.10 -2.73 6.64
N GLY A 97 -16.24 -2.04 6.69
CA GLY A 97 -17.46 -2.42 5.98
C GLY A 97 -18.16 -3.64 6.57
N ASP A 98 -19.06 -4.21 5.78
CA ASP A 98 -19.85 -5.37 6.15
C ASP A 98 -19.53 -6.57 5.24
N ASP A 99 -20.09 -7.72 5.58
CA ASP A 99 -19.95 -8.97 4.83
C ASP A 99 -21.04 -9.14 3.78
N LYS A 100 -21.87 -8.12 3.50
CA LYS A 100 -23.06 -8.26 2.65
C LYS A 100 -22.72 -8.17 1.17
N LYS A 101 -23.26 -9.11 0.39
CA LYS A 101 -23.13 -9.12 -1.08
C LYS A 101 -23.99 -8.02 -1.69
N ALA A 102 -23.51 -7.42 -2.79
CA ALA A 102 -24.22 -6.32 -3.45
C ALA A 102 -25.58 -6.69 -4.04
N GLU A 103 -25.81 -7.96 -4.41
CA GLU A 103 -27.03 -8.41 -5.09
C GLU A 103 -28.32 -8.07 -4.32
N ASP A 104 -28.33 -8.30 -3.02
CA ASP A 104 -29.49 -8.05 -2.14
C ASP A 104 -29.18 -7.10 -0.98
N GLY A 105 -27.90 -6.75 -0.78
CA GLY A 105 -27.45 -5.87 0.30
C GLY A 105 -27.63 -6.43 1.71
N ASN A 106 -27.99 -7.72 1.86
CA ASN A 106 -28.40 -8.29 3.16
C ASN A 106 -27.82 -9.68 3.44
N THR A 107 -27.59 -10.49 2.41
CA THR A 107 -27.00 -11.82 2.57
C THR A 107 -25.49 -11.69 2.71
N ALA A 108 -24.92 -12.38 3.70
CA ALA A 108 -23.46 -12.41 3.86
C ALA A 108 -22.81 -13.19 2.71
N ARG A 109 -21.63 -12.73 2.27
CA ARG A 109 -20.76 -13.46 1.37
C ARG A 109 -20.32 -14.76 2.04
N THR A 110 -19.93 -15.74 1.22
CA THR A 110 -19.40 -17.00 1.71
C THR A 110 -17.87 -17.03 1.67
N ALA A 111 -17.25 -17.83 2.53
CA ALA A 111 -15.79 -17.96 2.56
C ALA A 111 -15.21 -18.48 1.23
N ALA A 112 -15.91 -19.42 0.59
CA ALA A 112 -15.49 -20.07 -0.65
C ALA A 112 -16.05 -19.41 -1.93
N ALA A 113 -16.64 -18.22 -1.81
CA ALA A 113 -17.26 -17.48 -2.91
C ALA A 113 -18.38 -18.23 -3.64
N GLY A 114 -19.62 -17.96 -3.25
CA GLY A 114 -20.83 -18.37 -3.95
C GLY A 114 -20.99 -17.64 -5.28
N ASP A 115 -21.99 -18.05 -6.05
CA ASP A 115 -22.27 -17.43 -7.34
C ASP A 115 -22.65 -15.96 -7.18
N GLY A 116 -22.00 -15.11 -7.98
CA GLY A 116 -22.22 -13.66 -7.92
C GLY A 116 -21.41 -12.91 -6.86
N GLU A 117 -20.61 -13.59 -6.03
CA GLU A 117 -19.82 -12.94 -4.97
C GLU A 117 -18.42 -12.52 -5.47
N ALA A 118 -17.91 -11.38 -4.98
CA ALA A 118 -16.60 -10.83 -5.39
C ALA A 118 -15.43 -11.81 -5.20
N GLY A 119 -15.55 -12.76 -4.28
CA GLY A 119 -14.59 -13.84 -4.09
C GLY A 119 -14.34 -14.68 -5.36
N LYS A 120 -15.30 -14.71 -6.31
CA LYS A 120 -15.16 -15.40 -7.61
C LYS A 120 -14.05 -14.83 -8.49
N LEU A 121 -13.63 -13.58 -8.27
CA LEU A 121 -12.49 -12.99 -8.99
C LEU A 121 -11.18 -13.73 -8.71
N PHE A 122 -11.08 -14.37 -7.54
CA PHE A 122 -9.87 -15.04 -7.08
C PHE A 122 -9.79 -16.50 -7.47
N THR A 123 -10.70 -17.02 -8.31
CA THR A 123 -10.56 -18.37 -8.90
C THR A 123 -9.17 -18.49 -9.51
N ALA A 124 -8.39 -19.47 -9.06
CA ALA A 124 -7.07 -19.78 -9.59
C ALA A 124 -6.99 -21.28 -9.87
N GLY A 125 -6.32 -21.66 -10.96
CA GLY A 125 -6.20 -23.06 -11.39
C GLY A 125 -7.30 -23.50 -12.36
N ALA A 126 -8.54 -23.66 -11.90
CA ALA A 126 -9.65 -24.10 -12.75
C ALA A 126 -10.96 -23.36 -12.42
N GLY A 127 -11.74 -23.06 -13.46
CA GLY A 127 -13.04 -22.38 -13.35
C GLY A 127 -13.00 -20.91 -13.78
N ALA A 128 -14.17 -20.31 -13.87
CA ALA A 128 -14.39 -18.92 -14.28
C ALA A 128 -14.95 -18.09 -13.12
N ALA A 129 -15.06 -16.77 -13.29
CA ALA A 129 -15.76 -15.89 -12.37
C ALA A 129 -17.30 -16.09 -12.38
N GLY A 130 -17.82 -16.88 -13.30
CA GLY A 130 -19.25 -17.17 -13.48
C GLY A 130 -19.69 -16.96 -14.92
N ASP A 131 -20.94 -17.34 -15.22
CA ASP A 131 -21.59 -16.98 -16.49
C ASP A 131 -21.78 -15.46 -16.62
N ALA A 132 -22.39 -14.99 -17.72
CA ALA A 132 -22.54 -13.56 -17.95
C ALA A 132 -23.34 -12.83 -16.86
N ASN A 133 -24.34 -13.48 -16.25
CA ASN A 133 -25.17 -12.88 -15.20
C ASN A 133 -24.42 -12.85 -13.87
N ASN A 134 -23.78 -13.96 -13.51
CA ASN A 134 -22.99 -14.05 -12.29
C ASN A 134 -21.76 -13.16 -12.37
N ALA A 135 -21.06 -13.08 -13.50
CA ALA A 135 -19.92 -12.19 -13.67
C ALA A 135 -20.28 -10.70 -13.44
N LYS A 136 -21.48 -10.27 -13.88
CA LYS A 136 -21.98 -8.91 -13.59
C LYS A 136 -22.21 -8.70 -12.10
N LYS A 137 -22.78 -9.68 -11.39
CA LYS A 137 -22.96 -9.63 -9.93
C LYS A 137 -21.62 -9.59 -9.19
N VAL A 138 -20.66 -10.42 -9.61
CA VAL A 138 -19.29 -10.44 -9.06
C VAL A 138 -18.63 -9.07 -9.22
N ALA A 139 -18.75 -8.47 -10.40
CA ALA A 139 -18.20 -7.14 -10.67
C ALA A 139 -18.88 -6.06 -9.81
N ALA A 140 -20.20 -6.11 -9.66
CA ALA A 140 -20.95 -5.19 -8.82
C ALA A 140 -20.59 -5.34 -7.33
N ASP A 141 -20.42 -6.58 -6.85
CA ASP A 141 -20.01 -6.84 -5.47
C ASP A 141 -18.59 -6.38 -5.18
N ALA A 142 -17.66 -6.58 -6.13
CA ALA A 142 -16.30 -6.04 -6.04
C ALA A 142 -16.31 -4.50 -6.01
N ALA A 143 -17.12 -3.86 -6.87
CA ALA A 143 -17.26 -2.41 -6.89
C ALA A 143 -17.88 -1.87 -5.60
N LYS A 144 -18.89 -2.54 -5.03
CA LYS A 144 -19.49 -2.20 -3.73
C LYS A 144 -18.45 -2.29 -2.62
N ALA A 145 -17.70 -3.39 -2.55
CA ALA A 145 -16.70 -3.58 -1.52
C ALA A 145 -15.62 -2.49 -1.56
N VAL A 146 -15.09 -2.20 -2.75
CA VAL A 146 -14.11 -1.13 -2.95
C VAL A 146 -14.72 0.25 -2.66
N GLY A 147 -15.99 0.47 -3.02
CA GLY A 147 -16.72 1.72 -2.77
C GLY A 147 -16.95 2.00 -1.28
N ALA A 148 -17.22 0.95 -0.49
CA ALA A 148 -17.58 1.04 0.93
C ALA A 148 -16.41 1.34 1.88
N VAL A 149 -15.16 1.28 1.40
CA VAL A 149 -13.96 1.40 2.25
C VAL A 149 -13.03 2.53 1.82
N THR A 150 -12.21 3.00 2.77
CA THR A 150 -11.14 3.98 2.52
C THR A 150 -9.84 3.30 2.12
N GLY A 151 -8.88 4.05 1.58
CA GLY A 151 -7.55 3.50 1.29
C GLY A 151 -6.80 3.03 2.53
N ALA A 152 -7.03 3.64 3.70
CA ALA A 152 -6.43 3.19 4.95
C ALA A 152 -7.00 1.82 5.35
N ASP A 153 -8.30 1.60 5.20
CA ASP A 153 -8.94 0.31 5.46
C ASP A 153 -8.39 -0.79 4.54
N ILE A 154 -8.22 -0.47 3.25
CA ILE A 154 -7.62 -1.38 2.26
C ILE A 154 -6.21 -1.76 2.72
N LEU A 155 -5.36 -0.78 3.05
CA LEU A 155 -3.98 -1.03 3.50
C LEU A 155 -3.97 -1.89 4.77
N GLN A 156 -4.82 -1.60 5.77
CA GLN A 156 -4.90 -2.39 7.00
C GLN A 156 -5.37 -3.83 6.73
N ALA A 157 -6.32 -4.02 5.80
CA ALA A 157 -6.77 -5.36 5.41
C ALA A 157 -5.65 -6.15 4.73
N MET A 158 -4.85 -5.51 3.86
CA MET A 158 -3.72 -6.15 3.17
C MET A 158 -2.64 -6.64 4.15
N ILE A 159 -2.37 -5.88 5.21
CA ILE A 159 -1.28 -6.18 6.15
C ILE A 159 -1.70 -6.97 7.39
N LYS A 160 -2.98 -7.36 7.46
CA LYS A 160 -3.50 -8.16 8.57
C LYS A 160 -2.86 -9.55 8.56
N ASP A 161 -2.19 -9.91 9.65
CA ASP A 161 -1.62 -11.24 9.81
C ASP A 161 -2.70 -12.32 9.69
N ASN A 162 -2.45 -13.29 8.81
CA ASN A 162 -3.43 -14.34 8.44
C ASN A 162 -4.81 -13.76 8.03
N GLY A 163 -4.82 -12.56 7.46
CA GLY A 163 -6.01 -11.84 7.05
C GLY A 163 -6.65 -12.39 5.79
N ASP A 164 -7.96 -12.19 5.69
CA ASP A 164 -8.78 -12.70 4.60
C ASP A 164 -8.38 -12.11 3.24
N ALA A 165 -7.90 -10.86 3.21
CA ALA A 165 -7.37 -10.23 2.00
C ALA A 165 -6.18 -11.00 1.40
N ALA A 166 -5.20 -11.36 2.22
CA ALA A 166 -4.03 -12.11 1.78
C ALA A 166 -4.41 -13.52 1.31
N LYS A 167 -5.33 -14.19 2.02
CA LYS A 167 -5.87 -15.49 1.61
C LYS A 167 -6.57 -15.41 0.26
N LEU A 168 -7.47 -14.43 0.08
CA LEU A 168 -8.15 -14.17 -1.19
C LEU A 168 -7.17 -13.94 -2.34
N ALA A 169 -6.14 -13.11 -2.12
CA ALA A 169 -5.14 -12.85 -3.14
C ALA A 169 -4.46 -14.14 -3.64
N THR A 170 -4.31 -15.14 -2.78
CA THR A 170 -3.70 -16.44 -3.13
C THR A 170 -4.69 -17.51 -3.60
N ALA A 171 -5.94 -17.48 -3.17
CA ALA A 171 -6.95 -18.50 -3.48
C ALA A 171 -8.38 -17.96 -3.35
N GLN A 172 -9.35 -18.63 -3.98
CA GLN A 172 -10.80 -18.40 -3.76
C GLN A 172 -11.26 -18.96 -2.40
N ASN A 173 -10.61 -18.58 -1.31
CA ASN A 173 -11.10 -18.87 0.03
C ASN A 173 -10.58 -17.84 1.02
N ALA A 174 -11.48 -17.05 1.59
CA ALA A 174 -11.15 -16.08 2.64
C ALA A 174 -10.98 -16.74 4.02
N GLY A 175 -11.46 -17.95 4.23
CA GLY A 175 -11.52 -18.64 5.53
C GLY A 175 -12.73 -18.25 6.39
N ALA A 176 -13.32 -17.07 6.16
CA ALA A 176 -14.59 -16.61 6.73
C ALA A 176 -15.35 -15.78 5.69
N ALA A 177 -16.57 -15.36 5.99
CA ALA A 177 -17.33 -14.42 5.16
C ALA A 177 -16.55 -13.10 5.01
N PRO A 178 -16.01 -12.78 3.82
CA PRO A 178 -15.12 -11.64 3.69
C PRO A 178 -15.91 -10.33 3.74
N LYS A 179 -15.43 -9.41 4.58
CA LYS A 179 -15.92 -8.02 4.61
C LYS A 179 -15.42 -7.22 3.41
N ASP A 180 -16.03 -6.05 3.20
CA ASP A 180 -15.65 -5.13 2.13
C ASP A 180 -14.15 -4.79 2.13
N GLY A 181 -13.56 -4.53 3.31
CA GLY A 181 -12.12 -4.28 3.44
C GLY A 181 -11.26 -5.46 2.99
N ALA A 182 -11.68 -6.69 3.31
CA ALA A 182 -10.98 -7.91 2.91
C ALA A 182 -11.05 -8.13 1.39
N ILE A 183 -12.22 -7.92 0.77
CA ILE A 183 -12.37 -8.01 -0.68
C ILE A 183 -11.50 -6.95 -1.37
N ALA A 184 -11.59 -5.69 -0.94
CA ALA A 184 -10.84 -4.59 -1.55
C ALA A 184 -9.32 -4.78 -1.37
N GLY A 185 -8.87 -5.19 -0.18
CA GLY A 185 -7.47 -5.52 0.09
C GLY A 185 -6.98 -6.72 -0.74
N GLY A 186 -7.80 -7.77 -0.88
CA GLY A 186 -7.49 -8.91 -1.72
C GLY A 186 -7.34 -8.51 -3.19
N ILE A 187 -8.25 -7.67 -3.69
CA ILE A 187 -8.19 -7.12 -5.06
C ILE A 187 -6.88 -6.34 -5.25
N ALA A 188 -6.54 -5.47 -4.31
CA ALA A 188 -5.32 -4.67 -4.38
C ALA A 188 -4.05 -5.56 -4.39
N LEU A 189 -3.99 -6.56 -3.51
CA LEU A 189 -2.88 -7.52 -3.49
C LEU A 189 -2.77 -8.32 -4.79
N ARG A 190 -3.90 -8.79 -5.33
CA ARG A 190 -3.93 -9.56 -6.58
C ARG A 190 -3.48 -8.74 -7.78
N VAL A 191 -3.78 -7.44 -7.79
CA VAL A 191 -3.29 -6.50 -8.81
C VAL A 191 -1.78 -6.29 -8.70
N MET A 192 -1.26 -6.13 -7.48
CA MET A 192 0.15 -5.81 -7.24
C MET A 192 1.07 -7.03 -7.31
N ALA A 193 0.55 -8.25 -7.12
CA ALA A 193 1.33 -9.47 -7.20
C ALA A 193 1.86 -9.73 -8.62
N LYS A 194 3.13 -10.14 -8.73
CA LYS A 194 3.73 -10.49 -10.02
C LYS A 194 2.99 -11.66 -10.66
N GLY A 195 2.44 -11.48 -11.86
CA GLY A 195 1.61 -12.48 -12.55
C GLY A 195 0.19 -12.61 -11.98
N GLY A 196 -0.21 -11.70 -11.09
CA GLY A 196 -1.55 -11.63 -10.52
C GLY A 196 -2.59 -11.33 -11.60
N LYS A 197 -3.65 -12.14 -11.62
CA LYS A 197 -4.71 -12.09 -12.63
C LYS A 197 -6.04 -12.54 -12.06
N PHE A 198 -7.10 -11.81 -12.36
CA PHE A 198 -8.47 -12.17 -12.01
C PHE A 198 -9.05 -13.19 -12.99
N ALA A 199 -9.98 -14.01 -12.51
CA ALA A 199 -10.70 -14.94 -13.37
C ALA A 199 -11.60 -14.21 -14.38
N GLY A 200 -11.66 -14.74 -15.61
CA GLY A 200 -12.56 -14.25 -16.65
C GLY A 200 -13.96 -14.85 -16.53
N PRO A 201 -14.98 -14.29 -17.20
CA PRO A 201 -16.31 -14.87 -17.27
C PRO A 201 -16.31 -16.15 -18.14
N SER A 202 -17.22 -17.10 -17.92
CA SER A 202 -17.35 -18.30 -18.78
C SER A 202 -18.10 -18.01 -20.09
N ALA A 203 -18.89 -16.94 -20.13
CA ALA A 203 -19.62 -16.44 -21.29
C ALA A 203 -19.19 -15.01 -21.62
N ALA A 204 -19.52 -14.51 -22.82
CA ALA A 204 -19.25 -13.11 -23.19
C ALA A 204 -19.92 -12.13 -22.20
N ALA A 205 -19.11 -11.27 -21.57
CA ALA A 205 -19.56 -10.35 -20.53
C ALA A 205 -18.62 -9.13 -20.41
N ASP A 206 -18.42 -8.41 -21.50
CA ASP A 206 -17.44 -7.31 -21.58
C ASP A 206 -17.69 -6.18 -20.57
N ASP A 207 -18.96 -5.89 -20.27
CA ASP A 207 -19.34 -4.92 -19.24
C ASP A 207 -18.84 -5.35 -17.85
N ALA A 208 -18.95 -6.65 -17.53
CA ALA A 208 -18.46 -7.19 -16.27
C ALA A 208 -16.93 -7.08 -16.19
N VAL A 209 -16.22 -7.41 -17.27
CA VAL A 209 -14.76 -7.26 -17.34
C VAL A 209 -14.36 -5.79 -17.13
N THR A 210 -15.07 -4.86 -17.75
CA THR A 210 -14.82 -3.41 -17.60
C THR A 210 -15.04 -2.95 -16.16
N ALA A 211 -16.13 -3.40 -15.52
CA ALA A 211 -16.42 -3.08 -14.12
C ALA A 211 -15.40 -3.69 -13.15
N ILE A 212 -14.94 -4.93 -13.40
CA ILE A 212 -13.86 -5.57 -12.62
C ILE A 212 -12.58 -4.73 -12.71
N LYS A 213 -12.22 -4.27 -13.92
CA LYS A 213 -11.05 -3.41 -14.11
C LYS A 213 -11.19 -2.08 -13.36
N GLY A 214 -12.39 -1.49 -13.40
CA GLY A 214 -12.70 -0.28 -12.64
C GLY A 214 -12.53 -0.46 -11.12
N ALA A 215 -13.04 -1.56 -10.57
CA ALA A 215 -12.89 -1.89 -9.15
C ALA A 215 -11.41 -2.14 -8.77
N ALA A 216 -10.67 -2.86 -9.62
CA ALA A 216 -9.24 -3.12 -9.44
C ALA A 216 -8.41 -1.84 -9.40
N ILE A 217 -8.57 -0.96 -10.40
CA ILE A 217 -7.90 0.34 -10.46
C ILE A 217 -8.28 1.19 -9.24
N SER A 218 -9.56 1.27 -8.91
CA SER A 218 -10.04 2.06 -7.77
C SER A 218 -9.44 1.61 -6.45
N SER A 219 -9.32 0.28 -6.24
CA SER A 219 -8.75 -0.27 -5.01
C SER A 219 -7.29 0.13 -4.84
N VAL A 220 -6.49 -0.04 -5.90
CA VAL A 220 -5.06 0.30 -5.88
C VAL A 220 -4.84 1.80 -5.77
N THR A 221 -5.59 2.61 -6.53
CA THR A 221 -5.50 4.09 -6.43
C THR A 221 -5.80 4.56 -5.02
N LYS A 222 -6.89 4.09 -4.39
CA LYS A 222 -7.21 4.44 -3.00
C LYS A 222 -6.09 4.08 -2.04
N ALA A 223 -5.53 2.87 -2.14
CA ALA A 223 -4.45 2.41 -1.28
C ALA A 223 -3.17 3.24 -1.47
N LEU A 224 -2.71 3.43 -2.71
CA LEU A 224 -1.46 4.13 -3.02
C LEU A 224 -1.54 5.63 -2.74
N ASP A 225 -2.68 6.29 -3.00
CA ASP A 225 -2.88 7.70 -2.66
C ASP A 225 -2.82 7.91 -1.15
N THR A 226 -3.49 7.05 -0.39
CA THR A 226 -3.49 7.11 1.08
C THR A 226 -2.08 6.86 1.62
N LEU A 227 -1.38 5.83 1.13
CA LEU A 227 -0.01 5.52 1.55
C LEU A 227 0.94 6.69 1.25
N THR A 228 0.81 7.28 0.07
CA THR A 228 1.61 8.43 -0.37
C THR A 228 1.41 9.64 0.54
N ILE A 229 0.15 9.97 0.86
CA ILE A 229 -0.19 11.07 1.77
C ILE A 229 0.36 10.79 3.18
N ALA A 230 0.20 9.57 3.68
CA ALA A 230 0.68 9.15 4.99
C ALA A 230 2.22 9.24 5.12
N ILE A 231 2.95 8.79 4.10
CA ILE A 231 4.41 8.93 4.02
C ILE A 231 4.82 10.40 4.08
N ARG A 232 4.20 11.25 3.25
CA ARG A 232 4.52 12.70 3.24
C ARG A 232 4.26 13.34 4.59
N LYS A 233 3.12 13.06 5.22
CA LYS A 233 2.77 13.59 6.54
C LYS A 233 3.77 13.16 7.61
N THR A 234 4.16 11.88 7.61
CA THR A 234 5.13 11.34 8.59
C THR A 234 6.50 11.96 8.42
N ILE A 235 6.98 12.13 7.18
CA ILE A 235 8.25 12.78 6.88
C ILE A 235 8.19 14.27 7.25
N ASP A 236 7.10 14.98 6.95
CA ASP A 236 6.91 16.40 7.30
C ASP A 236 6.99 16.63 8.81
N VAL A 237 6.32 15.79 9.61
CA VAL A 237 6.42 15.83 11.08
C VAL A 237 7.88 15.65 11.53
N GLY A 238 8.58 14.65 10.99
CA GLY A 238 10.00 14.44 11.31
C GLY A 238 10.90 15.61 10.93
N LEU A 239 10.68 16.21 9.74
CA LEU A 239 11.45 17.36 9.29
C LEU A 239 11.17 18.62 10.14
N LYS A 240 9.96 18.79 10.66
CA LYS A 240 9.64 19.85 11.63
C LYS A 240 10.44 19.67 12.92
N THR A 241 10.52 18.46 13.46
CA THR A 241 11.36 18.17 14.64
C THR A 241 12.84 18.44 14.39
N VAL A 242 13.37 18.09 13.20
CA VAL A 242 14.75 18.44 12.82
C VAL A 242 14.92 19.95 12.79
N LYS A 243 13.99 20.68 12.16
CA LYS A 243 14.04 22.14 12.07
C LYS A 243 14.02 22.79 13.46
N GLU A 244 13.20 22.30 14.37
CA GLU A 244 13.14 22.76 15.77
C GLU A 244 14.48 22.52 16.49
N ALA A 245 15.09 21.36 16.30
CA ALA A 245 16.39 21.02 16.90
C ALA A 245 17.53 21.93 16.38
N MET A 246 17.45 22.38 15.13
CA MET A 246 18.44 23.30 14.55
C MET A 246 18.42 24.70 15.17
N LYS A 247 17.27 25.12 15.74
CA LYS A 247 17.04 26.45 16.34
C LYS A 247 17.50 27.62 15.46
N ILE A 248 17.14 27.57 14.17
CA ILE A 248 17.48 28.63 13.21
C ILE A 248 16.77 29.94 13.60
N ASN A 249 17.54 31.01 13.78
CA ASN A 249 17.08 32.36 14.07
C ASN A 249 17.30 33.30 12.87
N ALA A 250 16.55 34.40 12.80
CA ALA A 250 16.67 35.40 11.72
C ALA A 250 18.07 36.08 11.65
N ASN A 251 18.81 36.05 12.75
CA ASN A 251 20.16 36.62 12.84
C ASN A 251 21.26 35.60 12.54
N ASP A 252 20.92 34.32 12.32
CA ASP A 252 21.90 33.29 12.01
C ASP A 252 22.46 33.52 10.60
N THR A 253 23.80 33.41 10.45
CA THR A 253 24.43 33.50 9.14
C THR A 253 24.15 32.23 8.35
N PRO A 254 23.49 32.30 7.18
CA PRO A 254 23.28 31.14 6.33
C PRO A 254 24.62 30.56 5.86
N ILE A 255 24.70 29.24 5.80
CA ILE A 255 25.82 28.52 5.19
C ILE A 255 25.48 28.17 3.74
N THR A 256 26.40 28.47 2.83
CA THR A 256 26.27 28.10 1.43
C THR A 256 26.72 26.64 1.27
N PRO A 257 25.97 25.78 0.53
CA PRO A 257 26.29 24.35 0.37
C PRO A 257 27.68 24.02 -0.20
N GLU A 258 28.38 25.01 -0.75
CA GLU A 258 29.67 24.92 -1.45
C GLU A 258 30.89 25.25 -0.56
N GLN A 259 30.69 25.73 0.67
CA GLN A 259 31.82 26.00 1.57
C GLN A 259 32.48 24.68 2.03
N SER A 260 33.65 24.42 1.46
CA SER A 260 34.45 23.21 1.72
C SER A 260 35.50 23.39 2.82
N ALA A 261 35.71 24.63 3.29
CA ALA A 261 36.66 24.97 4.34
C ALA A 261 35.92 25.45 5.60
N PRO A 262 36.30 24.96 6.80
CA PRO A 262 35.72 25.42 8.06
C PRO A 262 35.98 26.92 8.26
N LYS A 263 35.05 27.65 8.89
CA LYS A 263 35.34 29.01 9.37
C LYS A 263 36.54 28.96 10.31
N GLY A 264 37.65 29.59 9.92
CA GLY A 264 38.84 29.73 10.76
C GLY A 264 38.47 30.41 12.07
N THR A 265 38.86 29.81 13.19
CA THR A 265 38.77 30.42 14.51
C THR A 265 39.72 31.61 14.57
N THR A 266 39.21 32.84 14.43
CA THR A 266 39.95 34.03 14.84
C THR A 266 39.93 34.08 16.37
N ASN A 267 40.96 33.52 16.99
CA ASN A 267 41.26 33.78 18.39
C ASN A 267 41.82 35.20 18.47
N ASN A 268 41.09 36.10 19.12
CA ASN A 268 41.59 37.40 19.57
C ASN A 268 41.99 37.30 21.04
#